data_AF-A0A3B0YAF0-F1
#
_entry.id   AF-A0A3B0YAF0-F1
#
_cell.length_a   1.000
_cell.length_b   1.000
_cell.length_c   1.000
_cell.angle_alpha   90.00
_cell.angle_beta   90.00
_cell.angle_gamma   90.00
#
_symmetry.space_group_name_H-M   'P 1'
#
loop_
_entity.id
_entity.type
_entity.pdbx_description
1 polymer ?
#
loop_
_entity_poly.entity_id
_entity_poly.type
_entity_poly.pdbx_seq_one_letter_code
_entity_poly.pdbx_strand_id
1 'polypeptide(L)'
;MTVKYARLGVSSNDCLALALAKQEDCPLLTGDAALRQVSMLENVEARGTVWLMGELIEANVIVVDQAVSAYDAMRADGSRLPWHDVDTQIKKFRNR
;
A
#
# COMPACT_ATOMS: atom_id res chain seq x y z
N MET A 1 -4.80 20.08 21.72
CA MET A 1 -3.86 18.94 21.54
C MET A 1 -3.23 19.10 20.17
N THR A 2 -1.92 19.19 20.08
CA THR A 2 -1.22 19.29 18.79
C THR A 2 -0.94 17.87 18.30
N VAL A 3 -1.41 17.51 17.10
CA VAL A 3 -1.07 16.22 16.50
C VAL A 3 0.43 16.22 16.20
N LYS A 4 1.17 15.25 16.73
CA LYS A 4 2.64 15.13 16.67
C LYS A 4 3.21 15.36 15.26
N TYR A 5 2.45 14.98 14.22
CA TYR A 5 2.85 15.03 12.82
C TYR A 5 2.05 16.03 11.96
N ALA A 6 1.33 16.98 12.57
CA ALA A 6 0.50 17.95 11.85
C ALA A 6 1.27 18.74 10.77
N ARG A 7 2.57 19.02 10.98
CA ARG A 7 3.42 19.72 10.02
C ARG A 7 3.75 18.92 8.77
N LEU A 8 3.56 17.60 8.80
CA LEU A 8 3.76 16.71 7.66
C LEU A 8 2.45 16.49 6.87
N GLY A 9 1.34 17.12 7.27
CA GLY A 9 0.05 17.00 6.57
C GLY A 9 -0.73 15.72 6.91
N VAL A 10 -0.29 14.96 7.92
CA VAL A 10 -0.93 13.72 8.34
C VAL A 10 -2.12 14.02 9.27
N SER A 11 -3.29 13.43 8.99
CA SER A 11 -4.52 13.64 9.75
C SER A 11 -4.53 12.86 11.07
N SER A 12 -5.51 13.15 11.93
CA SER A 12 -5.73 12.35 13.15
C SER A 12 -6.07 10.89 12.83
N ASN A 13 -6.83 10.63 11.76
CA ASN A 13 -7.19 9.26 11.36
C ASN A 13 -5.97 8.48 10.88
N ASP A 14 -5.07 9.13 10.16
CA ASP A 14 -3.81 8.52 9.74
C ASP A 14 -2.92 8.16 10.95
N CYS A 15 -2.90 9.04 11.96
CA CYS A 15 -2.19 8.78 13.20
C CYS A 15 -2.83 7.61 13.99
N LEU A 16 -4.15 7.48 13.97
CA LEU A 16 -4.86 6.33 14.57
C LEU A 16 -4.54 5.03 13.83
N ALA A 17 -4.56 5.04 12.50
CA ALA A 17 -4.20 3.87 11.69
C ALA A 17 -2.75 3.43 11.95
N LEU A 18 -1.82 4.37 12.04
CA LEU A 18 -0.43 4.09 12.39
C LEU A 18 -0.28 3.55 13.81
N ALA A 19 -0.95 4.15 14.79
CA ALA A 19 -0.92 3.69 16.17
C ALA A 19 -1.46 2.26 16.30
N LEU A 20 -2.54 1.94 15.59
CA LEU A 20 -3.11 0.60 15.56
C LEU A 20 -2.15 -0.40 14.90
N ALA A 21 -1.58 -0.09 13.74
CA ALA A 21 -0.61 -0.96 13.07
C ALA A 21 0.60 -1.26 13.97
N LYS A 22 1.08 -0.24 14.71
CA LYS A 22 2.17 -0.40 15.68
C LYS A 22 1.79 -1.29 16.87
N GLN A 23 0.57 -1.14 17.39
CA GLN A 23 0.08 -1.94 18.52
C GLN A 23 -0.07 -3.41 18.14
N GLU A 24 -0.61 -3.67 16.95
CA GLU A 24 -0.87 -5.02 16.44
C GLU A 24 0.36 -5.68 15.78
N ASP A 25 1.52 -5.00 15.83
CA ASP A 25 2.78 -5.45 15.22
C ASP A 25 2.62 -5.89 13.75
N CYS A 26 1.90 -5.08 12.97
CA CYS A 26 1.60 -5.39 11.58
C CYS A 26 1.92 -4.23 10.62
N PRO A 27 2.12 -4.51 9.32
CA PRO A 27 2.38 -3.47 8.35
C PRO A 27 1.19 -2.52 8.20
N LEU A 28 1.46 -1.21 8.15
CA LEU A 28 0.49 -0.20 7.79
C LEU A 28 0.21 -0.23 6.29
N LEU A 29 -1.02 -0.52 5.89
CA LEU A 29 -1.44 -0.44 4.49
C LEU A 29 -1.78 1.02 4.13
N THR A 30 -0.92 1.67 3.36
CA THR A 30 -1.14 3.04 2.89
C THR A 30 -0.43 3.35 1.55
N GLY A 31 -1.15 4.09 0.70
CA GLY A 31 -0.62 4.75 -0.49
C GLY A 31 -0.23 6.22 -0.28
N ASP A 32 -0.48 6.77 0.90
CA ASP A 32 -0.19 8.17 1.21
C ASP A 32 1.31 8.38 1.52
N ALA A 33 1.90 9.37 0.87
CA ALA A 33 3.34 9.63 0.96
C ALA A 33 3.75 10.23 2.31
N ALA A 34 2.91 11.12 2.87
CA ALA A 34 3.20 11.75 4.16
C ALA A 34 3.07 10.74 5.31
N LEU A 35 2.02 9.92 5.29
CA LEU A 35 1.84 8.85 6.26
C LEU A 35 2.93 7.78 6.16
N ARG A 36 3.38 7.44 4.94
CA ARG A 36 4.53 6.55 4.76
C ARG A 36 5.81 7.11 5.38
N GLN A 37 6.06 8.42 5.24
CA GLN A 37 7.21 9.05 5.91
C GLN A 37 7.09 8.95 7.44
N VAL A 38 5.90 9.18 7.98
CA VAL A 38 5.67 9.10 9.44
C VAL A 38 5.78 7.66 9.95
N SER A 39 5.31 6.66 9.19
CA SER A 39 5.45 5.26 9.58
C SER A 39 6.92 4.85 9.70
N MET A 40 7.78 5.33 8.79
CA MET A 40 9.23 5.11 8.86
C MET A 40 9.83 5.73 10.13
N LEU A 41 9.41 6.94 10.52
CA LEU A 41 9.88 7.58 11.77
C LEU A 41 9.45 6.81 13.02
N GLU A 42 8.32 6.11 12.97
CA GLU A 42 7.79 5.30 14.06
C GLU A 42 8.22 3.82 14.01
N ASN A 43 9.10 3.46 13.07
CA ASN A 43 9.56 2.09 12.78
C ASN A 43 8.42 1.10 12.47
N VAL A 44 7.39 1.58 11.76
CA VAL A 44 6.28 0.76 11.27
C VAL A 44 6.43 0.60 9.75
N GLU A 45 6.49 -0.65 9.31
CA GLU A 45 6.54 -0.96 7.88
C GLU A 45 5.28 -0.45 7.18
N ALA A 46 5.43 0.23 6.04
CA ALA A 46 4.32 0.63 5.19
C ALA A 46 4.29 -0.18 3.90
N ARG A 47 3.13 -0.73 3.57
CA ARG A 47 2.84 -1.43 2.30
C ARG A 47 1.80 -0.65 1.50
N GLY A 48 1.84 -0.76 0.18
CA GLY A 48 0.88 -0.11 -0.72
C GLY A 48 0.10 -1.11 -1.56
N THR A 49 -0.74 -0.59 -2.47
CA THR A 49 -1.61 -1.40 -3.33
C THR A 49 -0.89 -2.49 -4.10
N VAL A 50 0.31 -2.21 -4.66
CA VAL A 50 1.05 -3.23 -5.43
C VAL A 50 1.42 -4.43 -4.56
N TRP A 51 1.85 -4.20 -3.32
CA TRP A 51 2.12 -5.30 -2.38
C TRP A 51 0.84 -6.08 -2.08
N LEU A 52 -0.25 -5.38 -1.74
CA LEU A 52 -1.54 -6.00 -1.42
C LEU A 52 -2.06 -6.90 -2.56
N MET A 53 -1.97 -6.43 -3.80
CA MET A 53 -2.36 -7.23 -4.97
C MET A 53 -1.52 -8.51 -5.09
N GLY A 54 -0.23 -8.45 -4.76
CA GLY A 54 0.63 -9.63 -4.69
C GLY A 54 0.17 -10.62 -3.65
N GLU A 55 -0.17 -10.15 -2.44
CA GLU A 55 -0.70 -11.00 -1.36
C GLU A 55 -2.03 -11.66 -1.76
N LEU A 56 -2.92 -10.94 -2.44
CA LEU A 56 -4.19 -11.49 -2.92
C LEU A 56 -4.00 -12.61 -3.95
N ILE A 57 -2.99 -12.48 -4.82
CA ILE A 57 -2.64 -13.52 -5.80
C ILE A 57 -2.02 -14.72 -5.07
N GLU A 58 -1.04 -14.51 -4.19
CA GLU A 58 -0.38 -15.58 -3.42
C GLU A 58 -1.39 -16.36 -2.55
N ALA A 59 -2.37 -15.67 -1.97
CA ALA A 59 -3.44 -16.28 -1.19
C ALA A 59 -4.55 -16.93 -2.03
N ASN A 60 -4.43 -16.95 -3.38
CA ASN A 60 -5.45 -17.45 -4.32
C ASN A 60 -6.84 -16.78 -4.16
N VAL A 61 -6.88 -15.54 -3.66
CA VAL A 61 -8.12 -14.76 -3.56
C VAL A 61 -8.54 -14.24 -4.94
N ILE A 62 -7.56 -13.93 -5.79
CA ILE A 62 -7.75 -13.55 -7.19
C ILE A 62 -6.76 -14.30 -8.08
N VAL A 63 -7.13 -14.52 -9.33
CA VAL A 63 -6.21 -15.03 -10.35
C VAL A 63 -5.44 -13.90 -11.03
N VAL A 64 -4.32 -14.23 -11.67
CA VAL A 64 -3.43 -13.23 -12.31
C VAL A 64 -4.16 -12.36 -13.33
N ASP A 65 -5.08 -12.92 -14.13
CA ASP A 65 -5.82 -12.14 -15.12
C ASP A 65 -6.82 -11.14 -14.51
N GLN A 66 -7.38 -11.47 -13.33
CA GLN A 66 -8.20 -10.52 -12.57
C GLN A 66 -7.33 -9.38 -12.03
N ALA A 67 -6.11 -9.68 -11.56
CA ALA A 67 -5.16 -8.66 -11.11
C ALA A 67 -4.74 -7.73 -12.26
N VAL A 68 -4.47 -8.27 -13.45
CA VAL A 68 -4.17 -7.48 -14.66
C VAL A 68 -5.34 -6.57 -15.00
N SER A 69 -6.56 -7.10 -15.05
CA SER A 69 -7.76 -6.31 -15.34
C SER A 69 -7.98 -5.18 -14.33
N ALA A 70 -7.72 -5.44 -13.04
CA ALA A 70 -7.81 -4.43 -11.99
C ALA A 70 -6.73 -3.34 -12.14
N TYR A 71 -5.49 -3.72 -12.46
CA TYR A 71 -4.43 -2.75 -12.73
C TYR A 71 -4.70 -1.88 -13.95
N ASP A 72 -5.25 -2.45 -15.02
CA ASP A 72 -5.66 -1.70 -16.21
C ASP A 72 -6.76 -0.70 -15.87
N ALA A 73 -7.76 -1.10 -15.08
CA ALA A 73 -8.80 -0.20 -14.59
C ALA A 73 -8.22 0.94 -13.73
N MET A 74 -7.31 0.65 -12.80
CA MET A 74 -6.63 1.67 -11.99
C MET A 74 -5.79 2.61 -12.86
N ARG A 75 -5.15 2.10 -13.92
CA ARG A 75 -4.36 2.93 -14.85
C ARG A 75 -5.27 3.85 -15.65
N ALA A 76 -6.39 3.35 -16.14
CA ALA A 76 -7.39 4.12 -16.88
C ALA A 76 -8.02 5.24 -16.02
N ASP A 77 -8.20 4.99 -14.72
CA ASP A 77 -8.70 5.96 -13.74
C ASP A 77 -7.64 7.00 -13.29
N GLY A 78 -6.40 6.91 -13.80
CA GLY A 78 -5.35 7.88 -13.51
C GLY A 78 -4.58 7.62 -12.20
N SER A 79 -4.60 6.38 -11.70
CA SER A 79 -3.84 6.03 -10.51
C SER A 79 -2.33 6.24 -10.72
N ARG A 80 -1.64 6.63 -9.64
CA ARG A 80 -0.20 6.95 -9.62
C ARG A 80 0.64 5.78 -9.08
N LEU A 81 0.22 4.55 -9.36
CA LEU A 81 0.96 3.38 -8.92
C LEU A 81 2.37 3.37 -9.53
N PRO A 82 3.35 2.73 -8.85
CA PRO A 82 4.66 2.48 -9.44
C PRO A 82 4.51 1.43 -10.54
N TRP A 83 4.18 1.87 -11.76
CA TRP A 83 3.85 0.99 -12.88
C TRP A 83 4.96 0.01 -13.25
N HIS A 84 6.22 0.39 -13.02
CA HIS A 84 7.35 -0.52 -13.19
C HIS A 84 7.26 -1.74 -12.25
N ASP A 85 6.86 -1.54 -11.00
CA ASP A 85 6.70 -2.61 -10.02
C ASP A 85 5.50 -3.50 -10.37
N VAL A 86 4.42 -2.89 -10.88
CA VAL A 86 3.24 -3.60 -11.40
C VAL A 86 3.64 -4.54 -12.54
N ASP A 87 4.36 -4.04 -13.54
CA ASP A 87 4.82 -4.84 -14.68
C ASP A 87 5.74 -5.99 -14.23
N THR A 88 6.62 -5.72 -13.27
CA THR A 88 7.52 -6.73 -12.68
C THR A 88 6.73 -7.81 -11.95
N GLN A 89 5.74 -7.41 -11.15
CA GLN A 89 4.88 -8.32 -10.41
C GLN A 89 4.06 -9.22 -11.34
N ILE A 90 3.43 -8.66 -12.38
CA ILE A 90 2.65 -9.45 -13.34
C ILE A 90 3.54 -10.47 -14.06
N LYS A 91 4.75 -10.09 -14.48
CA LYS A 91 5.72 -11.03 -15.08
C LYS A 91 6.09 -12.15 -14.10
N LYS A 92 6.34 -11.82 -12.83
CA LYS A 92 6.66 -12.81 -11.78
C LYS A 92 5.55 -13.86 -11.66
N PHE A 93 4.28 -13.43 -11.60
CA PHE A 93 3.16 -14.36 -11.39
C PHE A 93 2.72 -15.12 -12.63
N ARG A 94 2.94 -14.59 -13.84
CA ARG A 94 2.68 -15.32 -15.09
C ARG A 94 3.70 -16.42 -15.39
N ASN A 95 4.92 -16.30 -14.87
CA ASN A 95 6.01 -17.24 -15.11
C ASN A 95 6.15 -18.30 -14.00
N ARG A 96 5.20 -18.36 -13.07
CA ARG A 96 5.09 -19.41 -12.05
C ARG A 96 4.29 -20.59 -12.58
#